data_AF-C7DS93-F1
#
_entry.id   AF-C7DS93-F1
#
_cell.length_a   1.000
_cell.length_b   1.000
_cell.length_c   1.000
_cell.angle_alpha   90.00
_cell.angle_beta   90.00
_cell.angle_gamma   90.00
#
_symmetry.space_group_name_H-M   'P 1'
#
loop_
_entity.id
_entity.type
_entity.pdbx_description
1 polymer ?
#
loop_
_entity_poly.entity_id
_entity_poly.type
_entity_poly.pdbx_seq_one_letter_code
_entity_poly.pdbx_strand_id
1 'polypeptide(L)'
;EGHGTGTLAGDPVEAEAIHRAIGRQILEDNSQSKLLVGSIKSVIGHTEGTAGIAGLMKVGQALRHGKVPPNLMFKRLNPAIEPFYGQLQVVTEPMAWPEASPGQPRRASVNSFGFGGTNAHAIIENWVAPRAQETETENLVCLAPFIFSANSKSALKRYLHSMVEYLETSSPNLVDLGYTLHSRRTALPFRAAYCGTSVYDLRDAIAASLGATDWESSVVTRAPGPVRILGVFTGQGAQW
;
A
#
# COMPACT_ATOMS: atom_id res chain seq x y z
N GLU A 1 -5.68 3.32 -16.92
CA GLU A 1 -4.20 3.26 -17.01
C GLU A 1 -3.83 2.69 -18.37
N GLY A 2 -3.47 3.55 -19.31
CA GLY A 2 -3.07 3.16 -20.66
C GLY A 2 -1.66 2.60 -20.70
N HIS A 3 -1.34 1.89 -21.77
CA HIS A 3 0.03 1.52 -22.11
C HIS A 3 0.86 2.79 -22.30
N GLY A 4 0.36 3.77 -23.05
CA GLY A 4 0.77 5.18 -23.05
C GLY A 4 2.27 5.38 -22.97
N THR A 5 2.99 4.93 -24.00
CA THR A 5 4.45 5.01 -24.10
C THR A 5 4.94 6.33 -24.67
N GLY A 6 4.04 7.21 -25.14
CA GLY A 6 4.42 8.48 -25.74
C GLY A 6 4.90 8.32 -27.19
N THR A 7 4.62 7.18 -27.82
CA THR A 7 5.07 6.93 -29.20
C THR A 7 4.10 7.58 -30.19
N LEU A 8 4.66 8.17 -31.26
CA LEU A 8 3.86 8.87 -32.28
C LEU A 8 2.81 7.99 -32.94
N ALA A 9 3.11 6.70 -33.12
CA ALA A 9 2.21 5.73 -33.73
C ALA A 9 1.34 4.99 -32.70
N GLY A 10 1.89 4.64 -31.53
CA GLY A 10 1.20 3.79 -30.57
C GLY A 10 0.09 4.51 -29.80
N ASP A 11 0.33 5.76 -29.36
CA ASP A 11 -0.65 6.50 -28.57
C ASP A 11 -1.98 6.76 -29.33
N PRO A 12 -1.98 7.14 -30.63
CA PRO A 12 -3.21 7.21 -31.42
C PRO A 12 -3.94 5.87 -31.55
N VAL A 13 -3.22 4.78 -31.80
CA VAL A 13 -3.81 3.43 -31.92
C VAL A 13 -4.44 2.98 -30.61
N GLU A 14 -3.78 3.24 -29.48
CA GLU A 14 -4.35 2.94 -28.17
C GLU A 14 -5.59 3.79 -27.88
N ALA A 15 -5.53 5.10 -28.13
CA ALA A 15 -6.67 5.99 -27.90
C ALA A 15 -7.89 5.58 -28.74
N GLU A 16 -7.67 5.22 -30.00
CA GLU A 16 -8.70 4.67 -30.88
C GLU A 16 -9.30 3.37 -30.31
N ALA A 17 -8.45 2.44 -29.86
CA ALA A 17 -8.90 1.18 -29.29
C ALA A 17 -9.77 1.40 -28.04
N ILE A 18 -9.36 2.30 -27.14
CA ILE A 18 -10.12 2.66 -25.94
C ILE A 18 -11.46 3.31 -26.33
N HIS A 19 -11.45 4.24 -27.28
CA HIS A 19 -12.66 4.90 -27.76
C HIS A 19 -13.66 3.88 -28.35
N ARG A 20 -13.18 2.95 -29.18
CA ARG A 20 -14.03 1.92 -29.80
C ARG A 20 -14.60 0.94 -28.78
N ALA A 21 -13.81 0.55 -27.78
CA ALA A 21 -14.22 -0.46 -26.79
C ALA A 21 -15.09 0.09 -25.66
N ILE A 22 -14.80 1.30 -25.17
CA ILE A 22 -15.45 1.87 -23.98
C ILE A 22 -16.11 3.22 -24.31
N GLY A 23 -15.42 4.08 -25.08
CA GLY A 23 -15.91 5.43 -25.38
C GLY A 23 -17.26 5.47 -26.09
N ARG A 24 -17.53 4.51 -27.00
CA ARG A 24 -18.83 4.40 -27.69
C ARG A 24 -19.98 4.09 -26.73
N GLN A 25 -19.78 3.18 -25.79
CA GLN A 25 -20.81 2.83 -24.81
C GLN A 25 -21.17 4.04 -23.93
N ILE A 26 -20.19 4.86 -23.55
CA ILE A 26 -20.43 6.11 -22.81
C ILE A 26 -21.31 7.08 -23.61
N LEU A 27 -21.11 7.18 -24.93
CA LEU A 27 -21.96 7.99 -25.81
C LEU A 27 -23.38 7.44 -25.92
N GLU A 28 -23.52 6.14 -26.11
CA GLU A 28 -24.81 5.45 -26.25
C GLU A 28 -25.66 5.59 -24.97
N ASP A 29 -25.01 5.56 -23.81
CA ASP A 29 -25.66 5.76 -22.50
C ASP A 29 -26.02 7.24 -22.22
N ASN A 30 -25.79 8.16 -23.17
CA ASN A 30 -25.94 9.62 -23.04
C ASN A 30 -25.21 10.21 -21.81
N SER A 31 -24.17 9.52 -21.36
CA SER A 31 -23.40 9.96 -20.21
C SER A 31 -22.53 11.14 -20.59
N GLN A 32 -22.61 12.22 -19.81
CA GLN A 32 -21.69 13.36 -19.91
C GLN A 32 -20.32 13.06 -19.27
N SER A 33 -20.15 11.87 -18.67
CA SER A 33 -18.89 11.49 -18.04
C SER A 33 -17.81 11.18 -19.08
N LYS A 34 -16.57 11.57 -18.80
CA LYS A 34 -15.41 11.19 -19.59
C LYS A 34 -14.66 10.07 -18.91
N LEU A 35 -14.14 9.14 -19.70
CA LEU A 35 -13.21 8.13 -19.22
C LEU A 35 -11.87 8.81 -18.93
N LEU A 36 -11.46 8.76 -17.67
CA LEU A 36 -10.16 9.27 -17.25
C LEU A 36 -9.04 8.34 -17.74
N VAL A 37 -8.11 8.90 -18.50
CA VAL A 37 -6.96 8.19 -19.07
C VAL A 37 -5.67 8.77 -18.51
N GLY A 38 -4.72 7.89 -18.24
CA GLY A 38 -3.40 8.27 -17.78
C GLY A 38 -2.42 7.12 -17.91
N SER A 39 -1.13 7.40 -17.72
CA SER A 39 -0.03 6.43 -17.79
C SER A 39 1.03 6.77 -16.76
N ILE A 40 1.38 5.79 -15.92
CA ILE A 40 2.46 5.88 -14.93
C ILE A 40 3.82 6.15 -15.59
N LYS A 41 3.96 5.83 -16.88
CA LYS A 41 5.20 6.04 -17.63
C LYS A 41 5.55 7.51 -17.79
N SER A 42 4.55 8.40 -17.72
CA SER A 42 4.80 9.85 -17.67
C SER A 42 5.47 10.32 -16.38
N VAL A 43 5.47 9.49 -15.34
CA VAL A 43 6.02 9.79 -14.01
C VAL A 43 7.37 9.09 -13.79
N ILE A 44 7.45 7.79 -14.07
CA ILE A 44 8.62 6.97 -13.76
C ILE A 44 9.35 6.42 -15.00
N GLY A 45 8.91 6.82 -16.19
CA GLY A 45 9.40 6.25 -17.46
C GLY A 45 8.83 4.86 -17.76
N HIS A 46 9.24 4.30 -18.89
CA HIS A 46 8.82 2.95 -19.28
C HIS A 46 9.71 1.89 -18.63
N THR A 47 9.20 1.21 -17.62
CA THR A 47 9.94 0.17 -16.86
C THR A 47 9.91 -1.22 -17.53
N GLU A 48 9.76 -1.24 -18.86
CA GLU A 48 9.76 -2.43 -19.73
C GLU A 48 8.88 -3.58 -19.19
N GLY A 49 9.48 -4.73 -18.86
CA GLY A 49 8.78 -5.92 -18.38
C GLY A 49 7.97 -5.71 -17.10
N THR A 50 8.24 -4.63 -16.36
CA THR A 50 7.48 -4.26 -15.14
C THR A 50 6.45 -3.15 -15.38
N ALA A 51 6.27 -2.68 -16.61
CA ALA A 51 5.37 -1.57 -16.90
C ALA A 51 3.90 -1.88 -16.56
N GLY A 52 3.46 -3.12 -16.77
CA GLY A 52 2.11 -3.54 -16.39
C GLY A 52 1.89 -3.52 -14.87
N ILE A 53 2.85 -4.04 -14.08
CA ILE A 53 2.73 -4.05 -12.62
C ILE A 53 2.85 -2.64 -12.03
N ALA A 54 3.66 -1.76 -12.62
CA ALA A 54 3.69 -0.34 -12.24
C ALA A 54 2.33 0.34 -12.45
N GLY A 55 1.67 0.04 -13.58
CA GLY A 55 0.30 0.49 -13.84
C GLY A 55 -0.72 -0.05 -12.84
N LEU A 56 -0.59 -1.33 -12.47
CA LEU A 56 -1.41 -1.96 -11.43
C LEU A 56 -1.22 -1.29 -10.07
N MET A 57 0.02 -0.98 -9.67
CA MET A 57 0.32 -0.28 -8.42
C MET A 57 -0.28 1.13 -8.40
N LYS A 58 -0.18 1.88 -9.50
CA LYS A 58 -0.83 3.18 -9.65
C LYS A 58 -2.34 3.08 -9.47
N VAL A 59 -2.99 2.13 -10.15
CA VAL A 59 -4.44 1.92 -10.04
C VAL A 59 -4.83 1.49 -8.62
N GLY A 60 -4.11 0.56 -8.01
CA GLY A 60 -4.37 0.10 -6.65
C GLY A 60 -4.31 1.23 -5.63
N GLN A 61 -3.30 2.10 -5.72
CA GLN A 61 -3.18 3.27 -4.86
C GLN A 61 -4.26 4.31 -5.16
N ALA A 62 -4.58 4.55 -6.43
CA ALA A 62 -5.62 5.49 -6.84
C ALA A 62 -7.02 5.06 -6.32
N LEU A 63 -7.33 3.76 -6.40
CA LEU A 63 -8.56 3.18 -5.85
C LEU A 63 -8.61 3.27 -4.32
N ARG A 64 -7.51 2.90 -3.65
CA ARG A 64 -7.36 2.96 -2.18
C ARG A 64 -7.58 4.38 -1.64
N HIS A 65 -7.00 5.37 -2.29
CA HIS A 65 -7.09 6.77 -1.87
C HIS A 65 -8.30 7.51 -2.45
N GLY A 66 -9.06 6.89 -3.35
CA GLY A 66 -10.19 7.53 -4.03
C GLY A 66 -9.78 8.79 -4.82
N LYS A 67 -8.58 8.79 -5.40
CA LYS A 67 -8.02 9.92 -6.16
C LYS A 67 -7.29 9.44 -7.40
N VAL A 68 -7.46 10.14 -8.51
CA VAL A 68 -6.75 9.85 -9.77
C VAL A 68 -5.54 10.78 -9.88
N PRO A 69 -4.30 10.24 -9.92
CA PRO A 69 -3.10 11.06 -10.02
C PRO A 69 -2.89 11.60 -11.45
N PRO A 70 -2.15 12.71 -11.60
CA PRO A 70 -1.93 13.36 -12.88
C PRO A 70 -0.94 12.63 -13.77
N ASN A 71 -1.00 12.95 -15.07
CA ASN A 71 0.00 12.65 -16.09
C ASN A 71 0.91 13.88 -16.29
N LEU A 72 2.19 13.77 -15.91
CA LEU A 72 3.07 14.94 -15.78
C LEU A 72 3.46 15.62 -17.11
N MET A 73 3.57 14.85 -18.19
CA MET A 73 4.13 15.34 -19.46
C MET A 73 3.08 15.69 -20.51
N PHE A 74 1.80 15.80 -20.12
CA PHE A 74 0.73 16.16 -21.03
C PHE A 74 0.51 17.68 -21.04
N LYS A 75 0.96 18.35 -22.11
CA LYS A 75 0.77 19.81 -22.31
C LYS A 75 -0.24 20.14 -23.39
N ARG A 76 -0.23 19.38 -24.49
CA ARG A 76 -1.10 19.56 -25.65
C ARG A 76 -1.50 18.19 -26.16
N LEU A 77 -2.78 18.05 -26.53
CA LEU A 77 -3.28 16.84 -27.17
C LEU A 77 -2.58 16.63 -28.52
N ASN A 78 -2.17 15.40 -28.80
CA ASN A 78 -1.67 15.02 -30.12
C ASN A 78 -2.84 15.12 -31.13
N PRO A 79 -2.73 15.87 -32.23
CA PRO A 79 -3.80 15.98 -33.23
C PRO A 79 -4.29 14.63 -33.79
N ALA A 80 -3.42 13.62 -33.83
CA ALA A 80 -3.80 12.27 -34.26
C ALA A 80 -4.76 11.55 -33.27
N ILE A 81 -4.89 12.05 -32.04
CA ILE A 81 -5.78 11.53 -30.99
C ILE A 81 -7.12 12.28 -30.96
N GLU A 82 -7.19 13.50 -31.50
CA GLU A 82 -8.40 14.36 -31.48
C GLU A 82 -9.70 13.64 -31.89
N PRO A 83 -9.72 12.81 -32.97
CA PRO A 83 -10.93 12.10 -33.38
C PRO A 83 -11.51 11.15 -32.32
N PHE A 84 -10.69 10.67 -31.40
CA PHE A 84 -11.04 9.66 -30.40
C PHE A 84 -11.20 10.25 -28.99
N TYR A 85 -10.77 11.50 -28.80
CA TYR A 85 -10.63 12.12 -27.48
C TYR A 85 -11.93 12.60 -26.85
N GLY A 86 -13.04 12.71 -27.60
CA GLY A 86 -14.30 13.31 -27.11
C GLY A 86 -14.75 12.77 -25.73
N GLN A 87 -14.69 11.45 -25.57
CA GLN A 87 -15.07 10.74 -24.33
C GLN A 87 -13.89 10.35 -23.45
N LEU A 88 -12.69 10.81 -23.78
CA LEU A 88 -11.48 10.56 -23.03
C LEU A 88 -11.03 11.86 -22.37
N GLN A 89 -10.38 11.75 -21.21
CA GLN A 89 -9.77 12.88 -20.56
C GLN A 89 -8.43 12.47 -19.97
N VAL A 90 -7.34 13.06 -20.45
CA VAL A 90 -6.05 12.93 -19.78
C VAL A 90 -6.07 13.75 -18.50
N VAL A 91 -5.74 13.11 -17.39
CA VAL A 91 -5.73 13.75 -16.06
C VAL A 91 -4.44 14.58 -15.92
N THR A 92 -4.55 15.90 -15.78
CA THR A 92 -3.39 16.81 -15.65
C THR A 92 -3.15 17.29 -14.23
N GLU A 93 -4.16 17.20 -13.36
CA GLU A 93 -4.08 17.54 -11.94
C GLU A 93 -4.69 16.42 -11.09
N PRO A 94 -4.23 16.22 -9.84
CA PRO A 94 -4.84 15.24 -8.94
C PRO A 94 -6.33 15.56 -8.75
N MET A 95 -7.20 14.60 -9.04
CA MET A 95 -8.64 14.78 -8.90
C MET A 95 -9.27 13.68 -8.06
N ALA A 96 -10.43 13.96 -7.44
CA ALA A 96 -11.21 12.94 -6.77
C ALA A 96 -11.64 11.86 -7.77
N TRP A 97 -11.73 10.62 -7.31
CA TRP A 97 -12.31 9.55 -8.12
C TRP A 97 -13.77 9.87 -8.41
N PRO A 98 -14.24 9.80 -9.68
CA PRO A 98 -15.63 10.09 -10.01
C PRO A 98 -16.62 9.27 -9.18
N GLU A 99 -17.72 9.87 -8.75
CA GLU A 99 -18.72 9.16 -7.95
C GLU A 99 -19.27 7.96 -8.73
N ALA A 100 -19.20 6.78 -8.11
CA ALA A 100 -19.83 5.57 -8.64
C ALA A 100 -21.29 5.54 -8.16
N SER A 101 -22.19 4.98 -8.98
CA SER A 101 -23.57 4.74 -8.56
C SER A 101 -23.62 3.92 -7.26
N PRO A 102 -24.62 4.12 -6.39
CA PRO A 102 -24.73 3.37 -5.15
C PRO A 102 -24.61 1.85 -5.36
N GLY A 103 -23.70 1.22 -4.63
CA GLY A 103 -23.43 -0.22 -4.73
C GLY A 103 -22.48 -0.65 -5.85
N GLN A 104 -22.00 0.27 -6.70
CA GLN A 104 -20.98 -0.03 -7.71
C GLN A 104 -19.57 0.23 -7.14
N PRO A 105 -18.61 -0.70 -7.33
CA PRO A 105 -17.22 -0.44 -6.99
C PRO A 105 -16.62 0.57 -7.98
N ARG A 106 -15.67 1.36 -7.48
CA ARG A 106 -14.73 2.08 -8.33
C ARG A 106 -13.94 1.07 -9.16
N ARG A 107 -13.92 1.27 -10.47
CA ARG A 107 -13.31 0.36 -11.43
C ARG A 107 -12.34 1.10 -12.34
N ALA A 108 -11.20 0.49 -12.63
CA ALA A 108 -10.26 0.98 -13.63
C ALA A 108 -9.61 -0.16 -14.41
N SER A 109 -9.20 0.14 -15.64
CA SER A 109 -8.44 -0.77 -16.48
C SER A 109 -6.96 -0.45 -16.52
N VAL A 110 -6.12 -1.47 -16.67
CA VAL A 110 -4.68 -1.40 -16.91
C VAL A 110 -4.35 -2.07 -18.25
N ASN A 111 -3.74 -1.32 -19.16
CA ASN A 111 -3.25 -1.81 -20.45
C ASN A 111 -1.72 -1.98 -20.42
N SER A 112 -1.24 -3.07 -21.04
CA SER A 112 0.18 -3.25 -21.34
C SER A 112 0.35 -4.00 -22.66
N PHE A 113 1.02 -3.37 -23.62
CA PHE A 113 1.23 -3.92 -24.97
C PHE A 113 2.73 -4.16 -25.18
N GLY A 114 3.11 -5.42 -25.38
CA GLY A 114 4.49 -5.79 -25.65
C GLY A 114 4.86 -5.51 -27.10
N PHE A 115 6.10 -5.11 -27.37
CA PHE A 115 6.58 -4.82 -28.73
C PHE A 115 6.45 -6.02 -29.68
N GLY A 116 6.46 -7.26 -29.16
CA GLY A 116 6.21 -8.49 -29.92
C GLY A 116 4.73 -8.75 -30.26
N GLY A 117 3.82 -7.83 -29.94
CA GLY A 117 2.39 -7.93 -30.27
C GLY A 117 1.52 -8.63 -29.20
N THR A 118 2.10 -9.07 -28.09
CA THR A 118 1.33 -9.64 -26.97
C THR A 118 0.70 -8.52 -26.15
N ASN A 119 -0.63 -8.56 -26.01
CA ASN A 119 -1.42 -7.54 -25.33
C ASN A 119 -2.03 -8.09 -24.04
N ALA A 120 -1.99 -7.31 -22.96
CA ALA A 120 -2.65 -7.60 -21.71
C ALA A 120 -3.57 -6.43 -21.29
N HIS A 121 -4.77 -6.78 -20.84
CA HIS A 121 -5.76 -5.86 -20.28
C HIS A 121 -6.29 -6.45 -18.97
N ALA A 122 -6.26 -5.67 -17.89
CA ALA A 122 -6.81 -6.08 -16.60
C ALA A 122 -7.82 -5.06 -16.10
N ILE A 123 -8.94 -5.54 -15.57
CA ILE A 123 -9.98 -4.72 -14.93
C ILE A 123 -9.83 -4.90 -13.41
N ILE A 124 -9.71 -3.79 -12.70
CA ILE A 124 -9.46 -3.76 -11.25
C ILE A 124 -10.58 -2.97 -10.58
N GLU A 125 -11.11 -3.53 -9.50
CA GLU A 125 -12.13 -2.92 -8.66
C GLU A 125 -11.60 -2.67 -7.25
N ASN A 126 -12.08 -1.62 -6.60
CA ASN A 126 -11.79 -1.48 -5.18
C ASN A 126 -12.54 -2.55 -4.39
N TRP A 127 -11.89 -3.05 -3.34
CA TRP A 127 -12.57 -3.86 -2.35
C TRP A 127 -13.58 -2.98 -1.59
N VAL A 128 -14.84 -3.40 -1.56
CA VAL A 128 -15.86 -2.83 -0.68
C VAL A 128 -15.94 -3.75 0.52
N ALA A 129 -15.34 -3.34 1.64
CA ALA A 129 -15.45 -4.11 2.86
C ALA A 129 -16.92 -4.20 3.25
N PRO A 130 -17.42 -5.40 3.63
CA PRO A 130 -18.67 -5.49 4.37
C PRO A 130 -18.59 -4.50 5.53
N ARG A 131 -19.68 -3.77 5.81
CA ARG A 131 -19.74 -2.82 6.93
C ARG A 131 -19.26 -3.55 8.17
N ALA A 132 -18.03 -3.28 8.60
CA ALA A 132 -17.50 -3.89 9.79
C ALA A 132 -18.44 -3.44 10.91
N GLN A 133 -18.96 -4.39 11.69
CA GLN A 133 -19.45 -4.02 13.00
C GLN A 133 -18.25 -3.40 13.69
N GLU A 134 -18.35 -2.13 14.07
CA GLU A 134 -17.40 -1.50 14.95
C GLU A 134 -17.38 -2.36 16.21
N THR A 135 -16.45 -3.31 16.28
CA THR A 135 -16.12 -3.95 17.54
C THR A 135 -15.55 -2.82 18.38
N GLU A 136 -16.30 -2.42 19.40
CA GLU A 136 -15.84 -1.52 20.45
C GLU A 136 -14.56 -2.09 21.05
N THR A 137 -13.40 -1.77 20.47
CA THR A 137 -12.09 -1.92 21.11
C THR A 137 -11.85 -0.77 22.08
N GLU A 138 -12.91 -0.25 22.70
CA GLU A 138 -12.80 0.77 23.72
C GLU A 138 -12.23 0.09 24.98
N ASN A 139 -10.99 0.47 25.29
CA ASN A 139 -10.30 0.21 26.57
C ASN A 139 -9.72 -1.20 26.82
N LEU A 140 -9.26 -1.92 25.79
CA LEU A 140 -8.31 -3.02 26.03
C LEU A 140 -6.91 -2.44 26.27
N VAL A 141 -6.44 -2.48 27.53
CA VAL A 141 -5.04 -2.21 27.83
C VAL A 141 -4.21 -3.35 27.22
N CYS A 142 -3.50 -3.07 26.13
CA CYS A 142 -2.58 -4.02 25.53
C CYS A 142 -1.36 -4.16 26.43
N LEU A 143 -1.31 -5.23 27.24
CA LEU A 143 -0.14 -5.63 28.02
C LEU A 143 0.72 -6.67 27.29
N ALA A 144 0.48 -6.88 25.99
CA ALA A 144 1.19 -7.87 25.19
C ALA A 144 2.58 -7.33 24.78
N PRO A 145 3.61 -8.20 24.74
CA PRO A 145 4.92 -7.79 24.25
C PRO A 145 4.87 -7.50 22.74
N PHE A 146 5.41 -6.34 22.34
CA PHE A 146 5.67 -6.00 20.96
C PHE A 146 6.98 -6.64 20.53
N ILE A 147 6.88 -7.69 19.70
CA ILE A 147 8.03 -8.49 19.29
C ILE A 147 8.51 -8.06 17.90
N PHE A 148 9.75 -7.62 17.83
CA PHE A 148 10.44 -7.28 16.59
C PHE A 148 11.46 -8.36 16.28
N SER A 149 11.60 -8.72 15.01
CA SER A 149 12.61 -9.69 14.62
C SER A 149 13.21 -9.41 13.25
N ALA A 150 14.49 -9.79 13.08
CA ALA A 150 15.20 -9.67 11.81
C ALA A 150 16.22 -10.81 11.64
N ASN A 151 16.76 -10.96 10.42
CA ASN A 151 17.74 -12.01 10.12
C ASN A 151 19.19 -11.62 10.48
N SER A 152 19.41 -10.40 10.97
CA SER A 152 20.68 -9.94 11.53
C SER A 152 20.45 -8.85 12.57
N LYS A 153 21.40 -8.66 13.50
CA LYS A 153 21.34 -7.60 14.51
C LYS A 153 21.25 -6.20 13.88
N SER A 154 22.01 -5.95 12.82
CA SER A 154 22.00 -4.65 12.11
C SER A 154 20.65 -4.37 11.44
N ALA A 155 20.01 -5.39 10.86
CA ALA A 155 18.67 -5.27 10.29
C ALA A 155 17.61 -5.03 11.37
N LEU A 156 17.73 -5.69 12.52
CA LEU A 156 16.86 -5.43 13.67
C LEU A 156 17.00 -3.99 14.15
N LYS A 157 18.23 -3.49 14.30
CA LYS A 157 18.49 -2.11 14.70
C LYS A 157 17.86 -1.09 13.74
N ARG A 158 18.03 -1.27 12.42
CA ARG A 158 17.38 -0.43 11.39
C ARG A 158 15.86 -0.52 11.44
N TYR A 159 15.30 -1.72 11.66
CA TYR A 159 13.86 -1.90 11.77
C TYR A 159 13.30 -1.13 12.98
N LEU A 160 13.99 -1.17 14.11
CA LEU A 160 13.58 -0.44 15.32
C LEU A 160 13.67 1.08 15.14
N HIS A 161 14.71 1.60 14.47
CA HIS A 161 14.76 3.03 14.10
C HIS A 161 13.55 3.42 13.23
N SER A 162 13.26 2.65 12.19
CA SER A 162 12.09 2.90 11.33
C SER A 162 10.76 2.78 12.09
N MET A 163 10.69 1.93 13.11
CA MET A 163 9.51 1.83 13.98
C MET A 163 9.36 3.07 14.87
N VAL A 164 10.46 3.62 15.41
CA VAL A 164 10.42 4.88 16.16
C VAL A 164 9.89 6.01 15.27
N GLU A 165 10.44 6.17 14.06
CA GLU A 165 9.97 7.17 13.08
C GLU A 165 8.48 6.99 12.72
N TYR A 166 8.03 5.73 12.58
CA TYR A 166 6.62 5.41 12.34
C TYR A 166 5.73 5.82 13.52
N LEU A 167 6.12 5.51 14.75
CA LEU A 167 5.36 5.84 15.96
C LEU A 167 5.39 7.34 16.29
N GLU A 168 6.34 8.11 15.76
CA GLU A 168 6.37 9.57 15.87
C GLU A 168 5.36 10.25 14.94
N THR A 169 5.16 9.68 13.75
CA THR A 169 4.32 10.27 12.70
C THR A 169 2.91 9.67 12.65
N SER A 170 2.70 8.55 13.31
CA SER A 170 1.45 7.78 13.30
C SER A 170 1.03 7.44 14.74
N SER A 171 -0.28 7.35 14.97
CA SER A 171 -0.85 6.87 16.24
C SER A 171 -1.62 5.56 16.00
N PRO A 172 -0.93 4.42 15.86
CA PRO A 172 -1.59 3.14 15.59
C PRO A 172 -2.34 2.64 16.81
N ASN A 173 -3.39 1.84 16.58
CA ASN A 173 -3.97 1.02 17.64
C ASN A 173 -2.93 -0.03 18.10
N LEU A 174 -2.61 -0.02 19.39
CA LEU A 174 -1.59 -0.89 19.97
C LEU A 174 -1.97 -2.37 19.97
N VAL A 175 -3.25 -2.70 20.06
CA VAL A 175 -3.74 -4.09 19.96
C VAL A 175 -3.49 -4.61 18.54
N ASP A 176 -3.85 -3.82 17.53
CA ASP A 176 -3.64 -4.19 16.12
C ASP A 176 -2.15 -4.28 15.76
N LEU A 177 -1.34 -3.36 16.31
CA LEU A 177 0.11 -3.38 16.12
C LEU A 177 0.71 -4.65 16.75
N GLY A 178 0.36 -4.95 18.00
CA GLY A 178 0.80 -6.17 18.69
C GLY A 178 0.40 -7.44 17.93
N TYR A 179 -0.86 -7.52 17.52
CA TYR A 179 -1.36 -8.62 16.68
C TYR A 179 -0.60 -8.73 15.35
N THR A 180 -0.35 -7.62 14.68
CA THR A 180 0.36 -7.60 13.39
C THR A 180 1.80 -8.06 13.54
N LEU A 181 2.52 -7.57 14.56
CA LEU A 181 3.90 -7.98 14.84
C LEU A 181 4.00 -9.46 15.22
N HIS A 182 3.02 -9.99 15.95
CA HIS A 182 3.01 -11.39 16.36
C HIS A 182 2.55 -12.35 15.26
N SER A 183 1.42 -12.05 14.61
CA SER A 183 0.68 -12.99 13.76
C SER A 183 0.87 -12.74 12.26
N ARG A 184 1.30 -11.53 11.87
CA ARG A 184 1.38 -11.09 10.46
C ARG A 184 2.80 -10.72 10.04
N ARG A 185 3.79 -11.13 10.82
CA ARG A 185 5.22 -11.01 10.52
C ARG A 185 5.90 -12.35 10.75
N THR A 186 6.92 -12.62 9.94
CA THR A 186 7.77 -13.80 10.11
C THR A 186 8.60 -13.66 11.39
N ALA A 187 8.60 -14.69 12.22
CA ALA A 187 9.46 -14.75 13.40
C ALA A 187 10.89 -15.14 13.01
N LEU A 188 11.82 -14.19 13.08
CA LEU A 188 13.22 -14.35 12.66
C LEU A 188 14.17 -14.58 13.85
N PRO A 189 15.44 -14.99 13.61
CA PRO A 189 16.35 -15.41 14.67
C PRO A 189 16.75 -14.33 15.67
N PHE A 190 16.95 -13.08 15.26
CA PHE A 190 17.33 -12.00 16.18
C PHE A 190 16.08 -11.23 16.58
N ARG A 191 15.79 -11.17 17.88
CA ARG A 191 14.55 -10.63 18.42
C ARG A 191 14.80 -9.58 19.49
N ALA A 192 13.94 -8.58 19.53
CA ALA A 192 13.80 -7.63 20.63
C ALA A 192 12.31 -7.55 20.99
N ALA A 193 12.01 -7.49 22.29
CA ALA A 193 10.64 -7.38 22.78
C ALA A 193 10.53 -6.17 23.70
N TYR A 194 9.43 -5.44 23.56
CA TYR A 194 9.14 -4.25 24.36
C TYR A 194 7.73 -4.34 24.90
N CYS A 195 7.50 -3.71 26.05
CA CYS A 195 6.18 -3.56 26.63
C CYS A 195 5.89 -2.06 26.76
N GLY A 196 4.63 -1.67 26.61
CA GLY A 196 4.18 -0.29 26.75
C GLY A 196 2.66 -0.26 26.72
N THR A 197 2.08 0.66 27.47
CA THR A 197 0.62 0.85 27.53
C THR A 197 0.15 1.96 26.61
N SER A 198 1.07 2.79 26.14
CA SER A 198 0.83 3.86 25.18
C SER A 198 1.84 3.83 24.01
N VAL A 199 1.49 4.50 22.91
CA VAL A 199 2.39 4.68 21.75
C VAL A 199 3.68 5.37 22.19
N TYR A 200 3.59 6.31 23.13
CA TYR A 200 4.74 7.02 23.70
C TYR A 200 5.63 6.07 24.51
N ASP A 201 5.04 5.24 25.38
CA ASP A 201 5.78 4.27 26.19
C ASP A 201 6.58 3.33 25.29
N LEU A 202 5.93 2.79 24.25
CA LEU A 202 6.55 1.86 23.31
C LEU A 202 7.67 2.54 22.53
N ARG A 203 7.43 3.75 22.00
CA ARG A 203 8.44 4.53 21.29
C ARG A 203 9.65 4.80 22.18
N ASP A 204 9.43 5.28 23.40
CA ASP A 204 10.49 5.67 24.32
C ASP A 204 11.28 4.46 24.81
N ALA A 205 10.61 3.32 25.04
CA ALA A 205 11.28 2.06 25.36
C ALA A 205 12.20 1.60 24.20
N ILE A 206 11.74 1.70 22.95
CA ILE A 206 12.58 1.38 21.78
C ILE A 206 13.74 2.38 21.65
N ALA A 207 13.47 3.69 21.73
CA ALA A 207 14.47 4.73 21.57
C ALA A 207 15.57 4.67 22.66
N ALA A 208 15.18 4.50 23.93
CA ALA A 208 16.11 4.35 25.04
C ALA A 208 17.04 3.14 24.84
N SER A 209 16.47 2.03 24.37
CA SER A 209 17.25 0.82 24.13
C SER A 209 18.27 0.98 23.00
N LEU A 210 17.93 1.71 21.92
CA LEU A 210 18.83 1.99 20.80
C LEU A 210 20.04 2.85 21.20
N GLY A 211 19.92 3.64 22.28
CA GLY A 211 20.98 4.46 22.86
C GLY A 211 21.91 3.72 23.83
N ALA A 212 21.60 2.48 24.21
CA ALA A 212 22.44 1.70 25.13
C ALA A 212 23.75 1.24 24.49
N THR A 213 24.87 1.42 25.19
CA THR A 213 26.22 1.03 24.73
C THR A 213 26.33 -0.47 24.46
N ASP A 214 25.63 -1.29 25.26
CA ASP A 214 25.63 -2.75 25.18
C ASP A 214 24.36 -3.32 24.54
N TRP A 215 23.70 -2.55 23.66
CA TRP A 215 22.44 -2.92 22.99
C TRP A 215 22.39 -4.37 22.49
N GLU A 216 23.48 -4.82 21.84
CA GLU A 216 23.50 -6.13 21.20
C GLU A 216 23.48 -7.33 22.16
N SER A 217 24.01 -7.17 23.37
CA SER A 217 24.09 -8.22 24.38
C SER A 217 22.93 -8.15 25.37
N SER A 218 22.39 -6.95 25.60
CA SER A 218 21.36 -6.70 26.61
C SER A 218 19.93 -6.82 26.08
N VAL A 219 19.69 -6.53 24.80
CA VAL A 219 18.31 -6.48 24.25
C VAL A 219 18.05 -7.52 23.17
N VAL A 220 19.07 -7.86 22.39
CA VAL A 220 18.90 -8.80 21.28
C VAL A 220 19.04 -10.23 21.77
N THR A 221 17.93 -10.96 21.73
CA THR A 221 17.93 -12.40 21.99
C THR A 221 17.96 -13.17 20.68
N ARG A 222 18.79 -14.20 20.60
CA ARG A 222 18.67 -15.20 19.53
C ARG A 222 17.55 -16.16 19.93
N ALA A 223 16.61 -16.38 19.03
CA ALA A 223 15.49 -17.30 19.24
C ALA A 223 16.02 -18.66 19.73
N PRO A 224 15.61 -19.13 20.91
CA PRO A 224 16.04 -20.43 21.38
C PRO A 224 15.40 -21.52 20.51
N GLY A 225 16.02 -22.70 20.51
CA GLY A 225 15.36 -23.92 20.04
C GLY A 225 14.19 -24.31 20.94
N PRO A 226 13.67 -25.53 20.85
CA PRO A 226 12.62 -26.02 21.74
C PRO A 226 13.02 -25.82 23.21
N VAL A 227 12.27 -25.00 23.93
CA VAL A 227 12.51 -24.73 25.36
C VAL A 227 11.59 -25.62 26.21
N ARG A 228 12.15 -26.20 27.28
CA ARG A 228 11.36 -26.84 28.33
C ARG A 228 11.09 -25.79 29.40
N ILE A 229 9.82 -25.66 29.79
CA ILE A 229 9.38 -24.68 30.78
C ILE A 229 9.15 -25.42 32.10
N LEU A 230 9.74 -24.93 33.19
CA LEU A 230 9.49 -25.39 34.56
C LEU A 230 8.71 -24.30 35.30
N GLY A 231 7.48 -24.61 35.71
CA GLY A 231 6.71 -23.72 36.58
C GLY A 231 7.26 -23.77 38.01
N VAL A 232 7.67 -22.62 38.54
CA VAL A 232 8.14 -22.47 39.92
C VAL A 232 7.06 -21.73 40.72
N PHE A 233 6.65 -22.30 41.84
CA PHE A 233 5.59 -21.77 42.70
C PHE A 233 6.21 -21.19 43.97
N THR A 234 5.85 -19.95 44.30
CA THR A 234 6.34 -19.29 45.52
C THR A 234 5.71 -19.91 46.76
N GLY A 235 6.50 -19.97 47.84
CA GLY A 235 6.01 -20.39 49.15
C GLY A 235 5.29 -19.26 49.91
N GLN A 236 4.93 -19.55 51.16
CA GLN A 236 4.38 -18.56 52.09
C GLN A 236 5.41 -17.43 52.35
N GLY A 237 4.96 -16.16 52.36
CA GLY A 237 5.82 -14.98 52.61
C GLY A 237 6.08 -14.09 51.38
N ALA A 238 5.61 -14.48 50.19
CA ALA A 238 5.77 -13.71 48.94
C ALA A 238 4.52 -12.86 48.56
N GLN A 239 3.54 -12.74 49.46
CA GLN A 239 2.39 -11.86 49.26
C GLN A 239 2.79 -10.38 49.31
N TRP A 240 2.16 -9.55 48.48
CA TRP A 240 2.33 -8.09 48.40
C TRP A 240 1.10 -7.35 48.94
#